data_AF-A0A6B3EN79-F1
#
_entry.id   AF-A0A6B3EN79-F1
#
_cell.length_a   1.000
_cell.length_b   1.000
_cell.length_c   1.000
_cell.angle_alpha   90.00
_cell.angle_beta   90.00
_cell.angle_gamma   90.00
#
_symmetry.space_group_name_H-M   'P 1'
#
loop_
_entity.id
_entity.type
_entity.pdbx_description
1 polymer ?
#
loop_
_entity_poly.entity_id
_entity_poly.type
_entity_poly.pdbx_seq_one_letter_code
_entity_poly.pdbx_strand_id
1 'polypeptide(L)' 'AAKLRFPADTSEQERQDRITEVLRELKLDVHQDKKVTSLSGGQRKRVSVALELLTKPSLIFLDEPTSG' A
#
# COMPACT_ATOMS: atom_id res chain seq x y z
N ALA A 1 -8.27 -6.40 -2.87
CA ALA A 1 -6.85 -6.78 -2.72
C ALA A 1 -6.34 -6.52 -1.31
N ALA A 2 -6.28 -5.27 -0.82
CA ALA A 2 -5.75 -4.94 0.53
C ALA A 2 -6.44 -5.70 1.69
N LYS A 3 -7.76 -5.85 1.66
CA LYS A 3 -8.53 -6.58 2.70
C LYS A 3 -8.10 -8.04 2.90
N LEU A 4 -7.50 -8.66 1.90
CA LEU A 4 -7.06 -10.07 1.92
C LEU A 4 -5.66 -10.26 2.53
N ARG A 5 -4.95 -9.18 2.85
CA ARG A 5 -3.56 -9.22 3.36
C ARG A 5 -3.47 -9.16 4.89
N PHE A 6 -4.59 -8.93 5.58
CA PHE A 6 -4.64 -8.84 7.03
C PHE A 6 -5.14 -10.14 7.66
N PRO A 7 -4.65 -10.51 8.86
CA PRO A 7 -5.22 -11.58 9.68
C PRO A 7 -6.75 -11.46 9.84
N ALA A 8 -7.45 -12.59 9.98
CA ALA A 8 -8.92 -12.62 10.04
C ALA A 8 -9.50 -11.90 11.27
N ASP A 9 -8.71 -11.80 12.34
CA ASP A 9 -9.02 -11.17 13.62
C ASP A 9 -8.74 -9.65 13.65
N THR A 10 -8.10 -9.08 12.63
CA THR A 10 -7.86 -7.63 12.56
C THR A 10 -9.17 -6.87 12.40
N SER A 11 -9.45 -5.92 13.29
CA SER A 11 -10.64 -5.08 13.24
C SER A 11 -10.65 -4.13 12.03
N GLU A 12 -11.83 -3.66 11.62
CA GLU A 12 -11.93 -2.69 10.52
C GLU A 12 -11.18 -1.37 10.83
N GLN A 13 -11.16 -0.94 12.10
CA GLN A 13 -10.42 0.26 12.50
C GLN A 13 -8.91 0.06 12.35
N GLU A 14 -8.36 -1.04 12.86
CA GLU A 14 -6.93 -1.35 12.73
C GLU A 14 -6.50 -1.51 11.28
N ARG A 15 -7.36 -2.11 10.44
CA ARG A 15 -7.12 -2.20 8.99
C ARG A 15 -7.04 -0.80 8.38
N GLN A 16 -7.99 0.07 8.71
CA GLN A 16 -8.04 1.41 8.16
C GLN A 16 -6.84 2.24 8.60
N ASP A 17 -6.46 2.17 9.87
CA ASP A 17 -5.28 2.86 10.41
C ASP A 17 -4.01 2.41 9.70
N ARG A 18 -3.84 1.09 9.50
CA ARG A 18 -2.68 0.54 8.78
C ARG A 18 -2.65 0.94 7.31
N ILE A 19 -3.81 0.94 6.64
CA ILE A 19 -3.90 1.41 5.25
C ILE A 19 -3.49 2.88 5.17
N THR A 20 -3.99 3.72 6.07
CA THR A 20 -3.68 5.16 6.12
C THR A 20 -2.20 5.41 6.41
N GLU A 21 -1.59 4.65 7.33
CA GLU A 21 -0.15 4.70 7.63
C GLU A 21 0.69 4.43 6.38
N VAL A 22 0.46 3.29 5.70
CA VAL A 22 1.23 2.89 4.52
C VAL A 22 1.04 3.86 3.35
N LEU A 23 -0.17 4.38 3.15
CA LEU A 23 -0.43 5.38 2.11
C LEU A 23 0.35 6.68 2.36
N ARG A 24 0.45 7.12 3.62
CA ARG A 24 1.23 8.32 3.99
C ARG A 24 2.74 8.12 3.79
N GLU A 25 3.28 6.97 4.22
CA GLU A 25 4.70 6.64 4.01
C GLU A 25 5.10 6.69 2.53
N LEU A 26 4.19 6.25 1.65
CA LEU A 26 4.41 6.21 0.21
C LEU A 26 3.94 7.46 -0.55
N LYS A 27 3.45 8.49 0.15
CA LYS A 27 2.91 9.73 -0.43
C LYS A 27 1.80 9.47 -1.46
N LEU A 28 0.90 8.55 -1.12
CA LEU A 28 -0.27 8.13 -1.91
C LEU A 28 -1.60 8.52 -1.25
N ASP A 29 -1.57 9.11 -0.07
CA ASP A 29 -2.72 9.57 0.72
C ASP A 29 -3.65 10.48 -0.10
N VAL A 30 -3.09 11.44 -0.86
CA VAL A 30 -3.85 12.33 -1.77
C VAL A 30 -4.52 11.60 -2.95
N HIS A 31 -4.28 10.30 -3.10
CA HIS A 31 -4.82 9.47 -4.18
C HIS A 31 -5.61 8.27 -3.65
N GLN A 32 -5.93 8.22 -2.35
CA GLN A 32 -6.64 7.10 -1.73
C GLN A 32 -7.98 6.76 -2.40
N ASP A 33 -8.68 7.77 -2.93
CA ASP A 33 -10.00 7.63 -3.55
C ASP A 33 -9.93 7.47 -5.08
N LYS A 34 -8.72 7.52 -5.66
CA LYS A 34 -8.53 7.37 -7.10
C LYS A 34 -8.50 5.89 -7.48
N LYS A 35 -9.13 5.55 -8.61
CA LYS A 35 -8.97 4.22 -9.21
C LYS A 35 -7.51 4.00 -9.59
N VAL A 36 -6.99 2.80 -9.33
CA VAL A 36 -5.59 2.45 -9.67
C VAL A 36 -5.28 2.67 -11.15
N THR A 37 -6.27 2.50 -12.04
CA THR A 37 -6.13 2.73 -13.49
C THR A 37 -5.91 4.19 -13.86
N SER A 38 -6.27 5.16 -13.02
CA SER A 38 -6.04 6.60 -13.26
C SER A 38 -4.74 7.12 -12.65
N LEU A 39 -3.96 6.26 -11.98
CA LEU A 39 -2.65 6.59 -11.44
C LEU A 39 -1.57 6.54 -12.52
N SER A 40 -0.52 7.34 -12.38
CA SER A 40 0.68 7.26 -13.23
C SER A 40 1.43 5.93 -13.06
N GLY A 41 2.33 5.59 -13.98
CA GLY A 41 3.14 4.37 -13.88
C GLY A 41 3.88 4.25 -12.54
N GLY A 42 4.58 5.32 -12.14
CA GLY A 42 5.28 5.37 -10.84
C GLY A 42 4.35 5.29 -9.63
N GLN A 43 3.16 5.89 -9.70
CA GLN A 43 2.15 5.77 -8.63
C GLN A 43 1.62 4.34 -8.51
N ARG A 44 1.36 3.66 -9.63
CA ARG A 44 0.96 2.25 -9.62
C ARG A 44 2.05 1.35 -9.03
N LYS A 45 3.33 1.62 -9.34
CA LYS A 45 4.47 0.90 -8.75
C LYS A 45 4.50 1.08 -7.23
N ARG A 46 4.29 2.31 -6.74
CA ARG A 46 4.16 2.58 -5.29
C ARG A 46 2.96 1.87 -4.66
N VAL A 47 1.81 1.78 -5.33
CA VAL A 47 0.64 1.01 -4.83
C VAL A 47 0.99 -0.47 -4.68
N SER A 48 1.74 -1.07 -5.61
CA SER A 48 2.19 -2.46 -5.47
C SER A 48 3.08 -2.66 -4.24
N VAL A 49 4.02 -1.73 -3.98
CA VAL A 49 4.83 -1.75 -2.75
C VAL A 49 3.97 -1.58 -1.50
N ALA A 50 2.97 -0.68 -1.55
CA ALA A 50 2.02 -0.47 -0.45
C ALA A 50 1.34 -1.78 -0.04
N LEU A 51 0.88 -2.56 -1.02
CA LEU A 51 0.20 -3.84 -0.78
C LEU A 51 1.08 -4.86 -0.06
N GLU A 52 2.39 -4.88 -0.35
CA GLU A 52 3.35 -5.76 0.34
C GLU A 52 3.70 -5.23 1.74
N LEU A 53 3.69 -3.91 1.98
CA LEU A 53 3.94 -3.32 3.30
C LEU A 53 2.77 -3.49 4.28
N LEU A 54 1.55 -3.74 3.78
CA LEU A 54 0.38 -3.99 4.62
C LEU A 54 0.56 -5.24 5.51
N THR A 55 1.34 -6.22 5.08
CA THR A 55 1.58 -7.46 5.85
C THR A 55 2.64 -7.30 6.94
N LYS A 56 3.20 -6.10 7.15
CA LYS A 56 4.29 -5.82 8.09
C LYS A 56 5.46 -6.83 7.98
N PRO A 57 6.03 -7.01 6.77
CA PRO A 57 7.16 -7.92 6.63
C PRO A 57 8.36 -7.37 7.40
N SER A 58 9.15 -8.26 8.01
CA SER A 58 10.39 -7.90 8.71
C SER A 58 11.51 -7.47 7.75
N LEU A 59 11.41 -7.85 6.48
CA LEU A 59 12.36 -7.51 5.42
C LEU A 59 11.65 -7.55 4.05
N ILE A 60 11.94 -6.56 3.20
CA ILE A 60 11.49 -6.50 1.81
C ILE A 60 12.72 -6.29 0.93
N PHE A 61 12.83 -7.08 -0.14
CA PHE A 61 13.80 -6.85 -1.22
C PHE A 61 13.09 -6.13 -2.36
N LEU A 62 13.63 -4.98 -2.76
CA LEU A 62 13.12 -4.21 -3.89
C LEU A 62 14.24 -4.07 -4.90
N ASP A 63 14.01 -4.57 -6.11
CA ASP A 63 14.89 -4.28 -7.25
C ASP A 63 14.38 -3.04 -7.97
N GLU A 64 15.19 -1.99 -7.97
CA GLU A 64 14.90 -0.66 -8.52
C GLU A 64 13.46 -0.13 -8.26
N PRO A 65 13.03 0.06 -7.00
CA PRO A 65 11.66 0.45 -6.67
C PRO A 65 11.28 1.84 -7.20
N THR A 66 12.26 2.69 -7.48
CA THR A 66 12.10 4.08 -7.92
C THR A 66 12.45 4.31 -9.39
N SER A 67 13.05 3.33 -10.08
CA SER A 67 13.43 3.49 -11.50
C SER A 67 12.24 3.18 -12.42
N GLY A 68 11.94 4.13 -13.30
CA GLY A 68 10.75 4.19 -14.15
C GLY A 68 10.15 5.59 -14.17
#